data_AF-A0A3M6QNZ0-F1
#
_entry.id   AF-A0A3M6QNZ0-F1
#
_cell.length_a   1.000
_cell.length_b   1.000
_cell.length_c   1.000
_cell.angle_alpha   90.00
_cell.angle_beta   90.00
_cell.angle_gamma   90.00
#
_symmetry.space_group_name_H-M   'P 1'
#
loop_
_entity.id
_entity.type
_entity.pdbx_description
1 polymer ?
#
loop_
_entity_poly.entity_id
_entity_poly.type
_entity_poly.pdbx_seq_one_letter_code
_entity_poly.pdbx_strand_id
1 'polypeptide(L)'
;MPRLIHHFLPFFSFGLELDEAIAAQRVKAPLDSVQQRARELLEQARQNAQADGKRAEQVESAVFACVAWFDEIVTRNPGWWGAASPLQVALFNTNNAGNEFFHHLSALRAGDDEVREVYYHALVLGFVGQYYFETGDNGELGKIKELHGRQLPVAPAPLHTLREEPITPQPYQIAAPGPARYPRQWDRLLLKAAALVALLIPLGYLAWLLLAAPRESGPTLAERIERQLQTYGCSDLAARLDESGGVTITGHVSRPDDIARVQQDVQAIDGVRRLATEIGTRIWPHCEVVALLGPYQQRSIEQRNGLQVTPTTGHSDRFSEGERVVVKLIQAHTDGYLYVDYYTVDGSVIHLYPNRREPDSGRVVRAAEQFNVGQKSAEGWIVGPPFGQELITVISSPTPLYEGELPEYEPASSYLPQLRTLLDTQRANPALAAQFLFLQTEPASAPAAPPLAAPAR
;
A
#
# COMPACT_ATOMS: atom_id res chain seq x y z
N MET A 1 -18.94 22.35 34.18
CA MET A 1 -19.10 22.73 32.77
C MET A 1 -19.22 21.45 31.95
N PRO A 2 -20.10 21.41 30.94
CA PRO A 2 -20.16 20.26 30.04
C PRO A 2 -18.82 20.08 29.30
N ARG A 3 -18.46 18.83 29.00
CA ARG A 3 -17.29 18.49 28.20
C ARG A 3 -17.61 18.70 26.73
N LEU A 4 -16.60 18.99 25.91
CA LEU A 4 -16.78 19.27 24.48
C LEU A 4 -17.61 18.19 23.77
N ILE A 5 -17.35 16.90 24.06
CA ILE A 5 -18.09 15.77 23.47
C ILE A 5 -19.60 15.83 23.69
N HIS A 6 -20.08 16.36 24.82
CA HIS A 6 -21.52 16.40 25.11
C HIS A 6 -22.30 17.26 24.11
N HIS A 7 -21.66 18.29 23.53
CA HIS A 7 -22.27 19.13 22.50
C HIS A 7 -22.43 18.41 21.16
N PHE A 8 -21.56 17.43 20.87
CA PHE A 8 -21.56 16.67 19.63
C PHE A 8 -22.35 15.36 19.71
N LEU A 9 -22.78 14.92 20.90
CA LEU A 9 -23.57 13.68 21.06
C LEU A 9 -24.83 13.63 20.17
N PRO A 10 -25.63 14.70 20.00
CA PRO A 10 -26.78 14.66 19.09
C PRO A 10 -26.39 14.37 17.64
N PHE A 11 -25.23 14.86 17.20
CA PHE A 11 -24.68 14.58 15.86
C PHE A 11 -24.25 13.11 15.74
N PHE A 12 -23.53 12.59 16.73
CA PHE A 12 -23.15 11.17 16.75
C PHE A 12 -24.36 10.24 16.80
N SER A 13 -25.38 10.55 17.60
CA SER A 13 -26.62 9.78 17.63
C SER A 13 -27.32 9.78 16.27
N PHE A 14 -27.39 10.93 15.60
CA PHE A 14 -27.95 11.01 14.24
C PHE A 14 -27.15 10.19 13.22
N GLY A 15 -25.81 10.26 13.26
CA GLY A 15 -24.96 9.45 12.37
C GLY A 15 -25.11 7.94 12.61
N LEU A 16 -25.25 7.49 13.86
CA LEU A 16 -25.47 6.08 14.19
C LEU A 16 -26.86 5.58 13.76
N GLU A 17 -27.91 6.37 13.96
CA GLU A 17 -29.26 6.06 13.46
C GLU A 17 -29.24 5.93 11.94
N LEU A 18 -28.50 6.81 11.26
CA LEU A 18 -28.31 6.75 9.83
C LEU A 18 -27.55 5.48 9.40
N ASP A 19 -26.43 5.15 10.05
CA ASP A 19 -25.63 3.95 9.74
C ASP A 19 -26.47 2.67 9.89
N GLU A 20 -27.27 2.56 10.96
CA GLU A 20 -28.20 1.44 11.16
C GLU A 20 -29.27 1.40 10.05
N ALA A 21 -29.82 2.56 9.67
CA ALA A 21 -30.81 2.64 8.59
C ALA A 21 -30.21 2.28 7.22
N ILE A 22 -28.96 2.66 6.94
CA ILE A 22 -28.22 2.29 5.71
C ILE A 22 -28.00 0.77 5.69
N ALA A 23 -27.48 0.21 6.78
CA ALA A 23 -27.24 -1.24 6.90
C ALA A 23 -28.53 -2.05 6.73
N ALA A 24 -29.66 -1.54 7.24
CA ALA A 24 -30.98 -2.15 7.08
C ALA A 24 -31.67 -1.82 5.74
N GLN A 25 -31.02 -1.06 4.84
CA GLN A 25 -31.58 -0.61 3.56
C GLN A 25 -32.92 0.14 3.69
N ARG A 26 -33.12 0.89 4.78
CA ARG A 26 -34.37 1.62 5.08
C ARG A 26 -34.31 3.10 4.72
N VAL A 27 -33.16 3.61 4.27
CA VAL A 27 -33.00 5.02 3.97
C VAL A 27 -33.76 5.39 2.69
N LYS A 28 -34.75 6.27 2.84
CA LYS A 28 -35.54 6.83 1.73
C LYS A 28 -35.30 8.32 1.52
N ALA A 29 -34.66 9.00 2.48
CA ALA A 29 -34.38 10.42 2.39
C ALA A 29 -33.27 10.70 1.35
N PRO A 30 -33.36 11.79 0.58
CA PRO A 30 -32.27 12.22 -0.29
C PRO A 30 -31.05 12.66 0.51
N LEU A 31 -29.84 12.52 -0.07
CA LEU A 31 -28.59 12.87 0.60
C LEU A 31 -28.57 14.33 1.08
N ASP A 32 -29.14 15.26 0.28
CA ASP A 32 -29.15 16.68 0.62
C ASP A 32 -29.87 16.98 1.93
N SER A 33 -31.00 16.32 2.22
CA SER A 33 -31.74 16.55 3.47
C SER A 33 -31.00 15.95 4.68
N VAL A 34 -30.34 14.82 4.48
CA VAL A 34 -29.47 14.18 5.48
C VAL A 34 -28.29 15.09 5.81
N GLN A 35 -27.60 15.62 4.79
CA GLN A 35 -26.49 16.55 4.97
C GLN A 35 -26.94 17.90 5.54
N GLN A 36 -28.12 18.41 5.16
CA GLN A 36 -28.68 19.62 5.76
C GLN A 36 -28.90 19.43 7.26
N ARG A 37 -29.50 18.30 7.65
CA ARG A 37 -29.70 17.98 9.07
C ARG A 37 -28.37 17.84 9.82
N ALA A 38 -27.37 17.20 9.22
CA ALA A 38 -26.03 17.10 9.77
C ALA A 38 -25.40 18.49 10.02
N ARG A 39 -25.49 19.41 9.04
CA ARG A 39 -25.00 20.79 9.17
C ARG A 39 -25.69 21.56 10.28
N GLU A 40 -27.01 21.44 10.42
CA GLU A 40 -27.78 22.07 11.51
C GLU A 40 -27.29 21.60 12.89
N LEU A 41 -27.07 20.30 13.05
CA LEU A 41 -26.58 19.72 14.31
C LEU A 41 -25.15 20.17 14.65
N LEU A 42 -24.26 20.22 13.65
CA LEU A 42 -22.89 20.74 13.84
C LEU A 42 -22.89 22.21 14.23
N GLU A 43 -23.74 23.02 13.60
CA GLU A 43 -23.83 24.45 13.90
C GLU A 43 -24.39 24.70 15.31
N GLN A 44 -25.40 23.94 15.72
CA GLN A 44 -25.89 23.96 17.11
C GLN A 44 -24.80 23.53 18.09
N ALA A 45 -24.03 22.49 17.78
CA ALA A 45 -22.91 22.03 18.61
C ALA A 45 -21.84 23.13 18.77
N ARG A 46 -21.48 23.81 17.68
CA ARG A 46 -20.54 24.95 17.71
C ARG A 46 -21.04 26.06 18.63
N GLN A 47 -22.27 26.52 18.43
CA GLN A 47 -22.84 27.63 19.19
C GLN A 47 -22.91 27.30 20.68
N ASN A 48 -23.37 26.09 21.03
CA ASN A 48 -23.47 25.66 22.42
C ASN A 48 -22.10 25.51 23.08
N ALA A 49 -21.12 24.92 22.39
CA ALA A 49 -19.76 24.77 22.92
C ALA A 49 -19.08 26.13 23.14
N GLN A 50 -19.25 27.07 22.22
CA GLN A 50 -18.71 28.42 22.35
C GLN A 50 -19.40 29.21 23.48
N ALA A 51 -20.72 29.08 23.63
CA ALA A 51 -21.47 29.69 24.73
C ALA A 51 -21.01 29.19 26.11
N ASP A 52 -20.61 27.91 26.19
CA ASP A 52 -20.03 27.30 27.39
C ASP A 52 -18.52 27.56 27.55
N GLY A 53 -17.95 28.44 26.72
CA GLY A 53 -16.58 28.96 26.85
C GLY A 53 -15.49 28.07 26.26
N LYS A 54 -15.82 27.11 25.39
CA LYS A 54 -14.82 26.28 24.71
C LYS A 54 -14.05 27.09 23.66
N ARG A 55 -12.76 26.80 23.49
CA ARG A 55 -11.90 27.49 22.52
C ARG A 55 -12.36 27.20 21.10
N ALA A 56 -12.47 28.23 20.25
CA ALA A 56 -12.91 28.07 18.87
C ALA A 56 -12.07 27.06 18.07
N GLU A 57 -10.74 27.06 18.26
CA GLU A 57 -9.83 26.10 17.63
C GLU A 57 -10.16 24.64 18.00
N GLN A 58 -10.48 24.37 19.27
CA GLN A 58 -10.86 23.04 19.75
C GLN A 58 -12.21 22.62 19.20
N VAL A 59 -13.15 23.57 19.11
CA VAL A 59 -14.48 23.33 18.53
C VAL A 59 -14.36 22.98 17.06
N GLU A 60 -13.59 23.72 16.25
CA GLU A 60 -13.42 23.40 14.83
C GLU A 60 -12.69 22.08 14.59
N SER A 61 -11.68 21.75 15.42
CA SER A 61 -11.03 20.44 15.35
C SER A 61 -12.00 19.30 15.69
N ALA A 62 -12.89 19.48 16.67
CA ALA A 62 -13.94 18.51 16.97
C ALA A 62 -14.97 18.37 15.83
N VAL A 63 -15.36 19.48 15.17
CA VAL A 63 -16.24 19.44 14.00
C VAL A 63 -15.57 18.67 12.85
N PHE A 64 -14.28 18.87 12.62
CA PHE A 64 -13.53 18.13 11.61
C PHE A 64 -13.62 16.61 11.83
N ALA A 65 -13.37 16.15 13.06
CA ALA A 65 -13.51 14.73 13.41
C ALA A 65 -14.92 14.18 13.15
N CYS A 66 -15.95 14.95 13.52
CA CYS A 66 -17.34 14.58 13.31
C CYS A 66 -17.67 14.45 11.81
N VAL A 67 -17.21 15.41 11.00
CA VAL A 67 -17.43 15.44 9.55
C VAL A 67 -16.71 14.27 8.85
N ALA A 68 -15.46 14.00 9.21
CA ALA A 68 -14.70 12.88 8.66
C ALA A 68 -15.42 11.55 8.90
N TRP A 69 -15.90 11.31 10.13
CA TRP A 69 -16.65 10.11 10.48
C TRP A 69 -18.01 10.02 9.78
N PHE A 70 -18.74 11.13 9.72
CA PHE A 70 -20.07 11.14 9.10
C PHE A 70 -20.01 10.92 7.58
N ASP A 71 -19.05 11.54 6.89
CA ASP A 71 -18.87 11.31 5.46
C ASP A 71 -18.51 9.84 5.17
N GLU A 72 -17.71 9.19 6.02
CA GLU A 72 -17.46 7.76 5.90
C GLU A 72 -18.75 6.93 6.00
N ILE A 73 -19.65 7.24 6.95
CA ILE A 73 -20.97 6.60 7.04
C ILE A 73 -21.78 6.81 5.76
N VAL A 74 -21.82 8.03 5.22
CA VAL A 74 -22.53 8.36 3.98
C VAL A 74 -22.03 7.51 2.80
N THR A 75 -20.72 7.25 2.70
CA THR A 75 -20.16 6.44 1.60
C THR A 75 -20.61 4.98 1.62
N ARG A 76 -21.08 4.46 2.77
CA ARG A 76 -21.60 3.08 2.91
C ARG A 76 -22.92 2.86 2.19
N ASN A 77 -23.61 3.91 1.75
CA ASN A 77 -24.82 3.81 0.92
C ASN A 77 -24.49 4.00 -0.58
N PRO A 78 -24.53 2.94 -1.41
CA PRO A 78 -24.22 3.03 -2.84
C PRO A 78 -25.14 3.97 -3.62
N GLY A 79 -26.39 4.15 -3.16
CA GLY A 79 -27.38 5.00 -3.84
C GLY A 79 -27.06 6.50 -3.80
N TRP A 80 -26.04 6.90 -3.04
CA TRP A 80 -25.62 8.29 -2.87
C TRP A 80 -24.31 8.63 -3.57
N TRP A 81 -23.68 7.67 -4.24
CA TRP A 81 -22.45 7.89 -4.99
C TRP A 81 -22.69 8.88 -6.13
N GLY A 82 -22.00 10.02 -6.07
CA GLY A 82 -22.13 11.11 -7.06
C GLY A 82 -23.37 12.01 -6.89
N ALA A 83 -24.17 11.84 -5.82
CA ALA A 83 -25.40 12.60 -5.62
C ALA A 83 -25.19 14.02 -5.08
N ALA A 84 -24.20 14.22 -4.20
CA ALA A 84 -23.85 15.53 -3.66
C ALA A 84 -22.37 15.58 -3.22
N SER A 85 -21.86 16.79 -3.02
CA SER A 85 -20.49 16.98 -2.49
C SER A 85 -20.44 16.56 -1.00
N PRO A 86 -19.40 15.81 -0.57
CA PRO A 86 -19.20 15.44 0.83
C PRO A 86 -19.08 16.65 1.76
N LEU A 87 -19.41 16.50 3.05
CA LEU A 87 -19.32 17.59 4.03
C LEU A 87 -17.87 18.06 4.24
N GLN A 88 -16.88 17.18 4.15
CA GLN A 88 -15.46 17.52 4.24
C GLN A 88 -15.02 18.52 3.15
N VAL A 89 -15.58 18.40 1.94
CA VAL A 89 -15.31 19.34 0.85
C VAL A 89 -16.04 20.66 1.13
N ALA A 90 -17.33 20.58 1.50
CA ALA A 90 -18.16 21.75 1.70
C ALA A 90 -17.75 22.62 2.90
N LEU A 91 -17.23 22.01 3.97
CA LEU A 91 -16.91 22.71 5.23
C LEU A 91 -15.41 22.96 5.42
N PHE A 92 -14.54 22.09 4.90
CA PHE A 92 -13.10 22.14 5.15
C PHE A 92 -12.26 22.20 3.87
N ASN A 93 -12.89 22.21 2.69
CA ASN A 93 -12.19 22.22 1.39
C ASN A 93 -11.14 21.12 1.26
N THR A 94 -11.41 19.95 1.83
CA THR A 94 -10.56 18.75 1.71
C THR A 94 -11.37 17.58 1.14
N ASN A 95 -10.70 16.71 0.39
CA ASN A 95 -11.21 15.41 -0.08
C ASN A 95 -10.48 14.23 0.61
N ASN A 96 -9.66 14.51 1.63
CA ASN A 96 -8.76 13.55 2.26
C ASN A 96 -8.93 13.53 3.79
N ALA A 97 -10.15 13.81 4.29
CA ALA A 97 -10.41 13.86 5.72
C ALA A 97 -10.11 12.52 6.43
N GLY A 98 -10.21 11.40 5.71
CA GLY A 98 -9.87 10.06 6.21
C GLY A 98 -8.42 9.93 6.69
N ASN A 99 -7.46 10.57 6.02
CA ASN A 99 -6.05 10.54 6.39
C ASN A 99 -5.71 11.72 7.32
N GLU A 100 -6.22 12.91 7.00
CA GLU A 100 -6.02 14.13 7.81
C GLU A 100 -6.54 13.98 9.24
N PHE A 101 -7.56 13.16 9.48
CA PHE A 101 -8.04 12.82 10.82
C PHE A 101 -6.92 12.32 11.74
N PHE A 102 -6.09 11.39 11.26
CA PHE A 102 -5.00 10.82 12.07
C PHE A 102 -3.83 11.81 12.23
N HIS A 103 -3.61 12.69 11.25
CA HIS A 103 -2.67 13.79 11.39
C HIS A 103 -3.11 14.79 12.47
N HIS A 104 -4.39 15.17 12.49
CA HIS A 104 -4.92 16.04 13.55
C HIS A 104 -4.87 15.37 14.93
N LEU A 105 -5.27 14.10 15.03
CA LEU A 105 -5.26 13.34 16.27
C LEU A 105 -3.85 13.21 16.89
N SER A 106 -2.84 12.95 16.06
CA SER A 106 -1.44 12.86 16.49
C SER A 106 -0.83 14.22 16.86
N ALA A 107 -1.33 15.32 16.29
CA ALA A 107 -0.91 16.68 16.60
C ALA A 107 -1.51 17.25 17.90
N LEU A 108 -2.53 16.61 18.49
CA LEU A 108 -3.18 17.09 19.72
C LEU A 108 -2.21 17.09 20.91
N ARG A 109 -2.19 18.21 21.65
CA ARG A 109 -1.30 18.42 22.80
C ARG A 109 -1.99 18.01 24.10
N ALA A 110 -1.26 18.03 25.22
CA ALA A 110 -1.80 17.73 26.56
C ALA A 110 -2.88 18.71 27.07
N GLY A 111 -3.19 19.78 26.33
CA GLY A 111 -4.30 20.71 26.63
C GLY A 111 -5.56 20.45 25.80
N ASP A 112 -5.54 19.43 24.94
CA ASP A 112 -6.59 19.13 23.97
C ASP A 112 -7.31 17.82 24.29
N ASP A 113 -7.33 17.40 25.57
CA ASP A 113 -7.89 16.12 26.00
C ASP A 113 -9.38 15.97 25.67
N GLU A 114 -10.15 17.06 25.77
CA GLU A 114 -11.57 17.05 25.37
C GLU A 114 -11.77 16.93 23.85
N VAL A 115 -10.83 17.44 23.04
CA VAL A 115 -10.83 17.25 21.58
C VAL A 115 -10.46 15.80 21.26
N ARG A 116 -9.43 15.27 21.95
CA ARG A 116 -9.01 13.88 21.85
C ARG A 116 -10.17 12.93 22.18
N GLU A 117 -11.01 13.28 23.15
CA GLU A 117 -12.23 12.54 23.47
C GLU A 117 -13.21 12.48 22.28
N VAL A 118 -13.38 13.56 21.52
CA VAL A 118 -14.24 13.57 20.32
C VAL A 118 -13.67 12.68 19.20
N TYR A 119 -12.37 12.78 18.92
CA TYR A 119 -11.70 11.91 17.95
C TYR A 119 -11.78 10.44 18.38
N TYR A 120 -11.51 10.16 19.65
CA TYR A 120 -11.61 8.82 20.19
C TYR A 120 -13.03 8.27 20.08
N HIS A 121 -14.04 9.11 20.33
CA HIS A 121 -15.44 8.73 20.19
C HIS A 121 -15.76 8.29 18.76
N ALA A 122 -15.31 9.03 17.74
CA ALA A 122 -15.45 8.63 16.35
C ALA A 122 -14.80 7.26 16.06
N LEU A 123 -13.60 7.01 16.59
CA LEU A 123 -12.88 5.73 16.41
C LEU A 123 -13.63 4.54 17.02
N VAL A 124 -14.20 4.69 18.22
CA VAL A 124 -14.97 3.60 18.86
C VAL A 124 -16.34 3.39 18.22
N LEU A 125 -16.88 4.41 17.56
CA LEU A 125 -18.09 4.32 16.71
C LEU A 125 -17.79 3.80 15.29
N GLY A 126 -16.60 3.24 15.06
CA GLY A 126 -16.27 2.53 13.83
C GLY A 126 -15.78 3.42 12.69
N PHE A 127 -15.25 4.61 12.99
CA PHE A 127 -14.42 5.34 12.03
C PHE A 127 -13.14 4.55 11.72
N VAL A 128 -12.86 4.34 10.45
CA VAL A 128 -11.68 3.59 10.02
C VAL A 128 -10.68 4.47 9.26
N GLY A 129 -11.16 5.37 8.40
CA GLY A 129 -10.34 6.26 7.57
C GLY A 129 -9.28 5.51 6.76
N GLN A 130 -8.02 5.94 6.88
CA GLN A 130 -6.89 5.35 6.14
C GLN A 130 -6.62 3.86 6.44
N TYR A 131 -7.20 3.29 7.49
CA TYR A 131 -6.97 1.91 7.93
C TYR A 131 -8.05 0.93 7.42
N TYR A 132 -8.74 1.23 6.31
CA TYR A 132 -9.89 0.45 5.81
C TYR A 132 -9.59 -1.02 5.49
N PHE A 133 -8.32 -1.39 5.38
CA PHE A 133 -7.85 -2.75 5.12
C PHE A 133 -7.65 -3.59 6.40
N GLU A 134 -7.66 -2.99 7.58
CA GLU A 134 -7.52 -3.72 8.85
C GLU A 134 -8.86 -4.31 9.30
N THR A 135 -8.83 -5.51 9.89
CA THR A 135 -10.01 -6.16 10.47
C THR A 135 -9.81 -6.40 11.97
N GLY A 136 -10.75 -5.90 12.77
CA GLY A 136 -10.69 -5.96 14.23
C GLY A 136 -9.67 -5.00 14.86
N ASP A 137 -9.45 -5.14 16.17
CA ASP A 137 -8.61 -4.23 16.96
C ASP A 137 -7.17 -4.73 17.18
N ASN A 138 -6.70 -5.70 16.39
CA ASN A 138 -5.34 -6.25 16.51
C ASN A 138 -4.27 -5.52 15.66
N GLY A 139 -4.71 -4.63 14.76
CA GLY A 139 -3.85 -3.86 13.86
C GLY A 139 -3.38 -2.52 14.43
N GLU A 140 -2.89 -1.64 13.56
CA GLU A 140 -2.45 -0.29 13.93
C GLU A 140 -3.61 0.58 14.44
N LEU A 141 -4.81 0.43 13.88
CA LEU A 141 -5.99 1.16 14.35
C LEU A 141 -6.31 0.82 15.81
N GLY A 142 -6.17 -0.46 16.17
CA GLY A 142 -6.32 -0.93 17.55
C GLY A 142 -5.29 -0.31 18.50
N LYS A 143 -4.02 -0.25 18.08
CA LYS A 143 -2.95 0.41 18.85
C LYS A 143 -3.21 1.91 19.04
N ILE A 144 -3.72 2.59 18.01
CA ILE A 144 -4.07 4.02 18.08
C ILE A 144 -5.22 4.24 19.07
N LYS A 145 -6.27 3.40 19.03
CA LYS A 145 -7.36 3.42 20.02
C LYS A 145 -6.80 3.23 21.44
N GLU A 146 -5.94 2.24 21.65
CA GLU A 146 -5.36 2.00 22.97
C GLU A 146 -4.50 3.18 23.47
N LEU A 147 -3.62 3.70 22.60
CA LEU A 147 -2.72 4.81 22.91
C LEU A 147 -3.48 6.07 23.32
N HIS A 148 -4.50 6.46 22.56
CA HIS A 148 -5.27 7.68 22.84
C HIS A 148 -6.32 7.47 23.93
N GLY A 149 -6.89 6.26 24.06
CA GLY A 149 -7.82 5.93 25.13
C GLY A 149 -7.22 6.13 26.52
N ARG A 150 -5.94 5.76 26.71
CA ARG A 150 -5.20 5.98 27.96
C ARG A 150 -4.94 7.46 28.29
N GLN A 151 -5.03 8.35 27.30
CA GLN A 151 -4.79 9.79 27.45
C GLN A 151 -6.09 10.59 27.64
N LEU A 152 -7.25 9.92 27.70
CA LEU A 152 -8.52 10.61 27.88
C LEU A 152 -8.72 11.09 29.32
N PRO A 153 -9.52 12.16 29.52
CA PRO A 153 -9.89 12.60 30.88
C PRO A 153 -10.57 11.50 31.70
N VAL A 154 -11.31 10.62 31.03
CA VAL A 154 -11.90 9.40 31.59
C VAL A 154 -11.46 8.24 30.72
N ALA A 155 -10.42 7.52 31.14
CA ALA A 155 -9.91 6.38 30.40
C ALA A 155 -10.96 5.24 30.35
N PRO A 156 -11.15 4.61 29.19
CA PRO A 156 -12.05 3.47 29.04
C PRO A 156 -11.50 2.24 29.78
N ALA A 157 -12.40 1.39 30.28
CA ALA A 157 -12.00 0.17 30.98
C ALA A 157 -11.23 -0.79 30.04
N PRO A 158 -10.11 -1.40 30.48
CA PRO A 158 -9.34 -2.31 29.64
C PRO A 158 -10.11 -3.63 29.46
N LEU A 159 -10.68 -3.84 28.28
CA LEU A 159 -11.51 -5.03 27.98
C LEU A 159 -10.78 -6.36 28.20
N HIS A 160 -9.46 -6.40 27.98
CA HIS A 160 -8.64 -7.59 28.20
C HIS A 160 -8.49 -7.96 29.69
N THR A 161 -8.63 -6.99 30.60
CA THR A 161 -8.58 -7.21 32.04
C THR A 161 -9.94 -7.55 32.65
N LEU A 162 -11.06 -7.29 31.96
CA LEU A 162 -12.41 -7.56 32.49
C LEU A 162 -12.67 -9.04 32.82
N ARG A 163 -11.89 -9.97 32.24
CA ARG A 163 -11.97 -11.39 32.57
C ARG A 163 -11.28 -11.73 33.90
N GLU A 164 -10.28 -10.94 34.27
CA GLU A 164 -9.42 -11.15 35.45
C GLU A 164 -9.82 -10.25 36.61
N GLU A 165 -10.38 -9.07 36.32
CA GLU A 165 -10.92 -8.15 37.32
C GLU A 165 -12.36 -8.56 37.70
N PRO A 166 -12.61 -8.91 38.97
CA PRO A 166 -13.94 -9.28 39.42
C PRO A 166 -14.85 -8.06 39.37
N ILE A 167 -15.80 -8.06 38.43
CA ILE A 167 -16.82 -6.99 38.25
C ILE A 167 -17.68 -6.83 39.51
N THR A 168 -17.84 -7.89 40.31
CA THR A 168 -18.50 -7.82 41.63
C THR A 168 -17.77 -8.68 42.68
N PRO A 169 -17.82 -8.31 43.98
CA PRO A 169 -17.10 -9.03 45.03
C PRO A 169 -17.60 -10.45 45.33
N GLN A 170 -18.84 -10.81 45.02
CA GLN A 170 -19.54 -11.94 45.65
C GLN A 170 -19.82 -13.23 44.84
N PRO A 171 -19.53 -13.42 43.54
CA PRO A 171 -19.58 -14.75 42.94
C PRO A 171 -18.30 -15.57 43.17
N TYR A 172 -17.16 -14.91 43.42
CA TYR A 172 -15.83 -15.54 43.44
C TYR A 172 -15.38 -16.00 44.85
N GLN A 173 -16.17 -15.73 45.90
CA GLN A 173 -15.85 -16.12 47.28
C GLN A 173 -16.37 -17.53 47.65
N ILE A 174 -17.12 -18.18 46.77
CA ILE A 174 -17.68 -19.52 47.03
C ILE A 174 -16.74 -20.56 46.42
N ALA A 175 -16.06 -21.33 47.27
CA ALA A 175 -15.24 -22.46 46.84
C ALA A 175 -16.11 -23.53 46.17
N ALA A 176 -15.71 -23.98 44.97
CA ALA A 176 -16.42 -25.02 44.24
C ALA A 176 -16.50 -26.34 45.04
N PRO A 177 -17.61 -27.08 45.01
CA PRO A 177 -17.73 -28.35 45.71
C PRO A 177 -16.77 -29.39 45.14
N GLY A 178 -16.13 -30.15 46.04
CA GLY A 178 -15.19 -31.21 45.67
C GLY A 178 -15.87 -32.42 45.02
N PRO A 179 -15.19 -33.15 44.12
CA PRO A 179 -15.81 -34.25 43.36
C PRO A 179 -16.11 -35.49 44.22
N ALA A 180 -17.20 -36.20 43.88
CA ALA A 180 -17.62 -37.42 44.56
C ALA A 180 -16.69 -38.62 44.27
N ARG A 181 -16.47 -39.47 45.28
CA ARG A 181 -15.58 -40.65 45.19
C ARG A 181 -16.36 -41.93 44.82
N TYR A 182 -16.05 -42.52 43.67
CA TYR A 182 -16.52 -43.86 43.24
C TYR A 182 -15.47 -44.97 43.51
N PRO A 183 -15.86 -46.25 43.72
CA PRO A 183 -14.93 -47.34 44.02
C PRO A 183 -14.21 -47.85 42.76
N ARG A 184 -12.89 -47.65 42.70
CA ARG A 184 -12.01 -47.83 41.54
C ARG A 184 -10.96 -48.94 41.73
N GLN A 185 -11.33 -50.21 41.58
CA GLN A 185 -10.32 -51.28 41.55
C GLN A 185 -9.94 -51.71 40.11
N TRP A 186 -10.90 -51.82 39.20
CA TRP A 186 -10.63 -52.11 37.77
C TRP A 186 -10.10 -50.89 37.01
N ASP A 187 -10.54 -49.69 37.38
CA ASP A 187 -10.05 -48.41 36.82
C ASP A 187 -8.54 -48.21 37.00
N ARG A 188 -7.96 -48.64 38.13
CA ARG A 188 -6.53 -48.38 38.41
C ARG A 188 -5.59 -49.20 37.53
N LEU A 189 -5.99 -50.41 37.14
CA LEU A 189 -5.17 -51.26 36.27
C LEU A 189 -5.23 -50.74 34.83
N LEU A 190 -6.42 -50.38 34.35
CA LEU A 190 -6.61 -49.76 33.05
C LEU A 190 -5.93 -48.39 32.94
N LEU A 191 -5.99 -47.55 33.98
CA LEU A 191 -5.28 -46.27 34.01
C LEU A 191 -3.76 -46.45 33.99
N LYS A 192 -3.21 -47.44 34.70
CA LYS A 192 -1.76 -47.71 34.68
C LYS A 192 -1.31 -48.22 33.31
N ALA A 193 -2.09 -49.09 32.67
CA ALA A 193 -1.81 -49.57 31.33
C ALA A 193 -1.90 -48.43 30.29
N ALA A 194 -2.95 -47.61 30.36
CA ALA A 194 -3.12 -46.45 29.49
C ALA A 194 -2.01 -45.41 29.69
N ALA A 195 -1.59 -45.16 30.93
CA ALA A 195 -0.48 -44.25 31.23
C ALA A 195 0.86 -44.77 30.69
N LEU A 196 1.11 -46.08 30.77
CA LEU A 196 2.32 -46.69 30.21
C LEU A 196 2.35 -46.55 28.67
N VAL A 197 1.22 -46.84 28.01
CA VAL A 197 1.10 -46.68 26.55
C VAL A 197 1.24 -45.22 26.15
N ALA A 198 0.60 -44.30 26.88
CA ALA A 198 0.70 -42.86 26.65
C ALA A 198 2.12 -42.30 26.87
N LEU A 199 2.96 -42.98 27.67
CA LEU A 199 4.36 -42.63 27.85
C LEU A 199 5.26 -43.23 26.76
N LEU A 200 4.98 -44.46 26.34
CA LEU A 200 5.78 -45.18 25.35
C LEU A 200 5.62 -44.63 23.92
N ILE A 201 4.42 -44.13 23.57
CA ILE A 201 4.16 -43.49 22.27
C ILE A 201 5.07 -42.26 22.03
N PRO A 202 5.09 -41.23 22.91
CA PRO A 202 5.96 -40.07 22.71
C PRO A 202 7.43 -40.41 22.86
N LEU A 203 7.81 -41.37 23.71
CA LEU A 203 9.21 -41.84 23.82
C LEU A 203 9.68 -42.54 22.54
N GLY A 204 8.82 -43.38 21.94
CA GLY A 204 9.08 -44.03 20.66
C GLY A 204 9.16 -43.01 19.51
N TYR A 205 8.26 -42.03 19.51
CA TYR A 205 8.28 -40.93 18.54
C TYR A 205 9.53 -40.05 18.69
N LEU A 206 9.96 -39.75 19.92
CA LEU A 206 11.19 -39.02 20.20
C LEU A 206 12.43 -39.81 19.77
N ALA A 207 12.47 -41.12 20.04
CA ALA A 207 13.55 -41.99 19.58
C ALA A 207 13.61 -42.05 18.05
N TRP A 208 12.45 -42.12 17.38
CA TRP A 208 12.36 -42.05 15.93
C TRP A 208 12.83 -40.69 15.39
N LEU A 209 12.43 -39.57 16.01
CA LEU A 209 12.96 -38.25 15.66
C LEU A 209 14.48 -38.18 15.83
N LEU A 210 15.05 -38.74 16.90
CA LEU A 210 16.49 -38.69 17.13
C LEU A 210 17.31 -39.60 16.21
N LEU A 211 16.72 -40.69 15.71
CA LEU A 211 17.39 -41.69 14.87
C LEU A 211 17.12 -41.51 13.37
N ALA A 212 15.95 -40.97 13.01
CA ALA A 212 15.47 -40.86 11.64
C ALA A 212 15.29 -39.40 11.17
N ALA A 213 15.42 -38.39 12.04
CA ALA A 213 15.49 -37.02 11.54
C ALA A 213 16.76 -36.88 10.69
N PRO A 214 16.65 -36.41 9.43
CA PRO A 214 17.82 -36.03 8.66
C PRO A 214 18.60 -35.01 9.48
N ARG A 215 19.90 -35.26 9.70
CA ARG A 215 20.79 -34.24 10.23
C ARG A 215 20.77 -33.09 9.23
N GLU A 216 20.00 -32.04 9.52
CA GLU A 216 20.01 -30.83 8.73
C GLU A 216 21.45 -30.31 8.75
N SER A 217 22.14 -30.55 7.64
CA SER A 217 23.43 -29.93 7.39
C SER A 217 23.13 -28.44 7.30
N GLY A 218 23.85 -27.62 8.08
CA GLY A 218 23.62 -26.17 8.09
C GLY A 218 23.62 -25.58 6.68
N PRO A 219 23.07 -24.37 6.50
CA PRO A 219 22.85 -23.78 5.19
C PRO A 219 24.14 -23.76 4.38
N THR A 220 24.08 -24.21 3.14
CA THR A 220 25.21 -24.24 2.22
C THR A 220 25.74 -22.82 1.99
N LEU A 221 26.99 -22.70 1.51
CA LEU A 221 27.56 -21.37 1.19
C LEU A 221 26.66 -20.60 0.20
N ALA A 222 26.11 -21.29 -0.81
CA ALA A 222 25.18 -20.71 -1.77
C ALA A 222 23.92 -20.17 -1.08
N GLU A 223 23.29 -20.95 -0.20
CA GLU A 223 22.09 -20.51 0.54
C GLU A 223 22.36 -19.33 1.47
N ARG A 224 23.54 -19.26 2.10
CA ARG A 224 23.93 -18.10 2.92
C ARG A 224 24.10 -16.83 2.09
N ILE A 225 24.74 -16.94 0.93
CA ILE A 225 24.91 -15.81 0.00
C ILE A 225 23.53 -15.37 -0.52
N GLU A 226 22.71 -16.31 -0.98
CA GLU A 226 21.37 -16.04 -1.49
C GLU A 226 20.51 -15.31 -0.44
N ARG A 227 20.51 -15.80 0.80
CA ARG A 227 19.80 -15.17 1.91
C ARG A 227 20.32 -13.77 2.20
N GLN A 228 21.63 -13.52 2.09
CA GLN A 228 22.20 -12.18 2.25
C GLN A 228 21.72 -11.23 1.14
N LEU A 229 21.73 -11.69 -0.11
CA LEU A 229 21.29 -10.88 -1.26
C LEU A 229 19.81 -10.49 -1.16
N GLN A 230 18.96 -11.38 -0.63
CA GLN A 230 17.53 -11.12 -0.42
C GLN A 230 17.23 -10.01 0.61
N THR A 231 18.22 -9.54 1.38
CA THR A 231 18.03 -8.43 2.33
C THR A 231 17.97 -7.06 1.64
N TYR A 232 18.40 -6.97 0.37
CA TYR A 232 18.44 -5.73 -0.38
C TYR A 232 17.09 -5.44 -1.05
N GLY A 233 16.40 -4.41 -0.58
CA GLY A 233 15.11 -3.99 -1.14
C GLY A 233 15.23 -3.42 -2.56
N CYS A 234 14.31 -3.83 -3.43
CA CYS A 234 14.26 -3.44 -4.84
C CYS A 234 15.59 -3.73 -5.55
N SER A 235 16.00 -5.00 -5.51
CA SER A 235 17.21 -5.53 -6.12
C SER A 235 16.90 -6.86 -6.82
N ASP A 236 17.66 -7.18 -7.87
CA ASP A 236 17.66 -8.48 -8.53
C ASP A 236 19.13 -8.88 -8.66
N LEU A 237 19.62 -9.58 -7.63
CA LEU A 237 21.00 -9.99 -7.48
C LEU A 237 21.06 -11.51 -7.58
N ALA A 238 21.88 -12.01 -8.48
CA ALA A 238 22.13 -13.43 -8.64
C ALA A 238 23.60 -13.73 -8.35
N ALA A 239 23.87 -14.80 -7.59
CA ALA A 239 25.21 -15.29 -7.32
C ALA A 239 25.52 -16.56 -8.15
N ARG A 240 26.70 -16.60 -8.75
CA ARG A 240 27.29 -17.82 -9.32
C ARG A 240 28.52 -18.21 -8.52
N LEU A 241 28.56 -19.45 -8.04
CA LEU A 241 29.69 -19.99 -7.29
C LEU A 241 30.54 -20.87 -8.21
N ASP A 242 31.87 -20.75 -8.08
CA ASP A 242 32.82 -21.69 -8.65
C ASP A 242 33.21 -22.80 -7.65
N GLU A 243 33.79 -23.89 -8.15
CA GLU A 243 34.22 -25.03 -7.33
C GLU A 243 35.34 -24.69 -6.33
N SER A 244 36.01 -23.54 -6.51
CA SER A 244 37.13 -23.07 -5.69
C SER A 244 36.72 -22.08 -4.58
N GLY A 245 35.43 -21.75 -4.48
CA GLY A 245 34.89 -20.77 -3.52
C GLY A 245 34.96 -19.32 -3.98
N GLY A 246 35.14 -19.08 -5.29
CA GLY A 246 34.93 -17.79 -5.93
C GLY A 246 33.46 -17.55 -6.22
N VAL A 247 33.02 -16.30 -6.04
CA VAL A 247 31.64 -15.86 -6.19
C VAL A 247 31.60 -14.74 -7.21
N THR A 248 30.72 -14.84 -8.19
CA THR A 248 30.39 -13.74 -9.11
C THR A 248 28.96 -13.30 -8.86
N ILE A 249 28.77 -12.04 -8.45
CA ILE A 249 27.45 -11.44 -8.28
C ILE A 249 27.14 -10.59 -9.50
N THR A 250 25.97 -10.82 -10.10
CA THR A 250 25.46 -10.05 -11.24
C THR A 250 24.09 -9.50 -10.90
N GLY A 251 23.75 -8.28 -11.33
CA GLY A 251 22.41 -7.76 -11.11
C GLY A 251 22.31 -6.25 -10.93
N HIS A 252 21.32 -5.82 -10.15
CA HIS A 252 21.14 -4.41 -9.83
C HIS A 252 20.64 -4.16 -8.40
N VAL A 253 20.98 -2.99 -7.87
CA VAL A 253 20.50 -2.48 -6.56
C VAL A 253 19.83 -1.11 -6.70
N SER A 254 19.00 -0.74 -5.73
CA SER A 254 18.24 0.50 -5.77
C SER A 254 19.05 1.78 -5.52
N ARG A 255 20.15 1.69 -4.76
CA ARG A 255 21.00 2.83 -4.44
C ARG A 255 22.46 2.54 -4.82
N PRO A 256 23.22 3.53 -5.33
CA PRO A 256 24.63 3.34 -5.64
C PRO A 256 25.46 2.86 -4.44
N ASP A 257 25.16 3.36 -3.24
CA ASP A 257 25.83 3.00 -1.99
C ASP A 257 25.65 1.52 -1.63
N ASP A 258 24.58 0.89 -2.11
CA ASP A 258 24.28 -0.52 -1.84
C ASP A 258 25.26 -1.44 -2.56
N ILE A 259 25.87 -1.01 -3.67
CA ILE A 259 26.87 -1.82 -4.41
C ILE A 259 28.05 -2.15 -3.50
N ALA A 260 28.58 -1.15 -2.81
CA ALA A 260 29.70 -1.32 -1.88
C ALA A 260 29.29 -2.17 -0.67
N ARG A 261 28.06 -2.02 -0.17
CA ARG A 261 27.54 -2.85 0.92
C ARG A 261 27.40 -4.31 0.51
N VAL A 262 26.87 -4.60 -0.68
CA VAL A 262 26.76 -5.98 -1.20
C VAL A 262 28.14 -6.62 -1.26
N GLN A 263 29.14 -5.90 -1.78
CA GLN A 263 30.52 -6.38 -1.84
C GLN A 263 31.06 -6.73 -0.45
N GLN A 264 30.91 -5.82 0.50
CA GLN A 264 31.38 -6.01 1.87
C GLN A 264 30.68 -7.18 2.57
N ASP A 265 29.36 -7.26 2.48
CA ASP A 265 28.54 -8.28 3.13
C ASP A 265 28.85 -9.67 2.59
N VAL A 266 28.94 -9.84 1.26
CA VAL A 266 29.25 -11.15 0.68
C VAL A 266 30.69 -11.56 0.95
N GLN A 267 31.63 -10.61 0.93
CA GLN A 267 33.03 -10.91 1.27
C GLN A 267 33.21 -11.32 2.74
N ALA A 268 32.34 -10.86 3.64
CA ALA A 268 32.35 -11.23 5.04
C ALA A 268 31.78 -12.65 5.32
N ILE A 269 31.18 -13.32 4.33
CA ILE A 269 30.62 -14.66 4.51
C ILE A 269 31.73 -15.71 4.51
N ASP A 270 31.81 -16.48 5.60
CA ASP A 270 32.74 -17.60 5.73
C ASP A 270 32.59 -18.60 4.58
N GLY A 271 33.68 -18.76 3.81
CA GLY A 271 33.76 -19.63 2.63
C GLY A 271 33.96 -18.89 1.31
N VAL A 272 33.71 -17.58 1.27
CA VAL A 272 33.99 -16.73 0.09
C VAL A 272 35.48 -16.41 0.04
N ARG A 273 36.16 -16.84 -1.03
CA ARG A 273 37.62 -16.63 -1.21
C ARG A 273 37.94 -15.53 -2.22
N ARG A 274 37.09 -15.38 -3.23
CA ARG A 274 37.21 -14.38 -4.29
C ARG A 274 35.83 -13.87 -4.63
N LEU A 275 35.70 -12.56 -4.83
CA LEU A 275 34.44 -11.93 -5.19
C LEU A 275 34.64 -11.09 -6.45
N ALA A 276 33.82 -11.34 -7.46
CA ALA A 276 33.66 -10.49 -8.64
C ALA A 276 32.23 -9.95 -8.65
N THR A 277 32.03 -8.69 -9.03
CA THR A 277 30.71 -8.07 -9.06
C THR A 277 30.49 -7.30 -10.35
N GLU A 278 29.38 -7.58 -11.01
CA GLU A 278 28.84 -6.85 -12.15
C GLU A 278 27.45 -6.34 -11.75
N ILE A 279 27.42 -5.34 -10.85
CA ILE A 279 26.19 -4.82 -10.24
C ILE A 279 25.95 -3.40 -10.75
N GLY A 280 24.79 -3.17 -11.35
CA GLY A 280 24.30 -1.83 -11.74
C GLY A 280 23.42 -1.18 -10.67
N THR A 281 23.06 0.09 -10.88
CA THR A 281 22.02 0.76 -10.09
C THR A 281 20.73 0.84 -10.89
N ARG A 282 19.60 0.54 -10.27
CA ARG A 282 18.26 0.76 -10.82
C ARG A 282 17.34 1.22 -9.70
N ILE A 283 16.98 2.49 -9.73
CA ILE A 283 16.21 3.13 -8.67
C ILE A 283 14.80 2.56 -8.55
N TRP A 284 14.19 2.77 -7.37
CA TRP A 284 12.74 2.63 -7.23
C TRP A 284 12.08 3.81 -7.97
N PRO A 285 11.01 3.59 -8.77
CA PRO A 285 10.19 2.39 -8.87
C PRO A 285 10.61 1.43 -9.99
N HIS A 286 11.61 1.78 -10.81
CA HIS A 286 11.99 1.01 -12.00
C HIS A 286 12.40 -0.43 -11.70
N CYS A 287 13.10 -0.68 -10.59
CA CYS A 287 13.44 -2.04 -10.17
C CYS A 287 12.19 -2.88 -9.87
N GLU A 288 11.20 -2.31 -9.19
CA GLU A 288 9.94 -3.01 -8.85
C GLU A 288 9.13 -3.30 -10.11
N VAL A 289 9.08 -2.34 -11.04
CA VAL A 289 8.41 -2.49 -12.33
C VAL A 289 9.05 -3.60 -13.17
N VAL A 290 10.38 -3.63 -13.27
CA VAL A 290 11.08 -4.68 -14.01
C VAL A 290 10.90 -6.04 -13.34
N ALA A 291 10.94 -6.11 -12.00
CA ALA A 291 10.67 -7.35 -11.29
C ALA A 291 9.24 -7.86 -11.56
N LEU A 292 8.27 -6.95 -11.64
CA LEU A 292 6.87 -7.27 -11.93
C LEU A 292 6.63 -7.71 -13.38
N LEU A 293 7.20 -6.99 -14.35
CA LEU A 293 6.94 -7.20 -15.78
C LEU A 293 7.94 -8.13 -16.48
N GLY A 294 9.11 -8.36 -15.87
CA GLY A 294 10.21 -9.16 -16.42
C GLY A 294 9.79 -10.55 -16.92
N PRO A 295 9.03 -11.35 -16.13
CA PRO A 295 8.56 -12.65 -16.58
C PRO A 295 7.69 -12.58 -17.85
N TYR A 296 6.86 -11.54 -17.98
CA TYR A 296 5.99 -11.33 -19.15
C TYR A 296 6.78 -10.85 -20.37
N GLN A 297 7.81 -10.02 -20.17
CA GLN A 297 8.72 -9.62 -21.24
C GLN A 297 9.52 -10.80 -21.75
N GLN A 298 10.13 -11.57 -20.85
CA GLN A 298 10.92 -12.74 -21.23
C GLN A 298 10.08 -13.72 -22.05
N ARG A 299 8.86 -14.01 -21.59
CA ARG A 299 7.90 -14.84 -22.33
C ARG A 299 7.56 -14.23 -23.70
N SER A 300 7.36 -12.92 -23.79
CA SER A 300 7.05 -12.21 -25.04
C SER A 300 8.17 -12.36 -26.08
N ILE A 301 9.42 -12.28 -25.63
CA ILE A 301 10.62 -12.48 -26.45
C ILE A 301 10.73 -13.94 -26.90
N GLU A 302 10.60 -14.88 -25.97
CA GLU A 302 10.67 -16.33 -26.25
C GLU A 302 9.60 -16.77 -27.26
N GLN A 303 8.38 -16.26 -27.12
CA GLN A 303 7.26 -16.54 -28.00
C GLN A 303 7.27 -15.74 -29.31
N ARG A 304 8.16 -14.75 -29.44
CA ARG A 304 8.20 -13.80 -30.57
C ARG A 304 6.83 -13.21 -30.87
N ASN A 305 6.14 -12.73 -29.85
CA ASN A 305 4.75 -12.26 -29.99
C ASN A 305 4.61 -10.92 -30.70
N GLY A 306 5.72 -10.23 -31.04
CA GLY A 306 5.72 -9.05 -31.90
C GLY A 306 5.48 -7.71 -31.18
N LEU A 307 5.22 -7.69 -29.87
CA LEU A 307 5.05 -6.44 -29.12
C LEU A 307 6.36 -5.64 -29.10
N GLN A 308 6.33 -4.38 -29.54
CA GLN A 308 7.51 -3.51 -29.56
C GLN A 308 7.18 -2.09 -29.12
N VAL A 309 8.15 -1.47 -28.46
CA VAL A 309 8.18 -0.05 -28.13
C VAL A 309 9.55 0.51 -28.51
N THR A 310 9.55 1.59 -29.28
CA THR A 310 10.78 2.26 -29.72
C THR A 310 10.60 3.77 -29.65
N PRO A 311 11.64 4.55 -29.27
CA PRO A 311 11.60 6.00 -29.42
C PRO A 311 11.35 6.41 -30.88
N THR A 312 10.49 7.41 -31.13
CA THR A 312 10.28 7.93 -32.51
C THR A 312 11.40 8.86 -32.98
N THR A 313 12.25 9.36 -32.09
CA THR A 313 13.29 10.36 -32.40
C THR A 313 14.43 9.82 -33.27
N GLY A 314 14.46 8.52 -33.56
CA GLY A 314 15.45 7.90 -34.44
C GLY A 314 16.89 7.98 -33.90
N HIS A 315 17.07 8.35 -32.63
CA HIS A 315 18.34 8.53 -31.93
C HIS A 315 18.38 7.68 -30.65
N SER A 316 19.46 7.86 -29.86
CA SER A 316 19.73 7.20 -28.57
C SER A 316 18.56 7.25 -27.60
N ASP A 317 18.61 6.39 -26.60
CA ASP A 317 17.78 6.38 -25.38
C ASP A 317 17.97 7.63 -24.48
N ARG A 318 18.59 8.71 -24.99
CA ARG A 318 18.91 9.94 -24.26
C ARG A 318 18.07 11.10 -24.77
N PHE A 319 17.43 11.82 -23.85
CA PHE A 319 16.56 12.93 -24.12
C PHE A 319 17.00 14.19 -23.37
N SER A 320 16.93 15.34 -24.02
CA SER A 320 17.27 16.62 -23.39
C SER A 320 16.03 17.36 -22.91
N GLU A 321 16.17 18.22 -21.90
CA GLU A 321 15.11 19.13 -21.45
C GLU A 321 14.45 19.87 -22.63
N GLY A 322 13.12 19.92 -22.61
CA GLY A 322 12.33 20.54 -23.69
C GLY A 322 12.03 19.60 -24.88
N GLU A 323 12.68 18.43 -24.96
CA GLU A 323 12.36 17.42 -25.96
C GLU A 323 11.02 16.74 -25.66
N ARG A 324 10.29 16.34 -26.72
CA ARG A 324 9.03 15.61 -26.57
C ARG A 324 9.27 14.11 -26.58
N VAL A 325 8.80 13.43 -25.53
CA VAL A 325 8.77 11.99 -25.45
C VAL A 325 7.62 11.47 -26.31
N VAL A 326 7.97 10.88 -27.45
CA VAL A 326 7.02 10.18 -28.32
C VAL A 326 7.57 8.77 -28.54
N VAL A 327 6.71 7.78 -28.35
CA VAL A 327 7.08 6.37 -28.56
C VAL A 327 6.24 5.76 -29.67
N LYS A 328 6.91 5.03 -30.55
CA LYS A 328 6.26 4.20 -31.56
C LYS A 328 5.98 2.85 -30.94
N LEU A 329 4.72 2.44 -31.02
CA LEU A 329 4.26 1.14 -30.55
C LEU A 329 3.91 0.25 -31.73
N ILE A 330 4.21 -1.03 -31.57
CA ILE A 330 3.74 -2.11 -32.44
C ILE A 330 3.03 -3.10 -31.53
N GLN A 331 1.73 -3.29 -31.74
CA GLN A 331 0.95 -4.28 -31.00
C GLN A 331 1.46 -5.70 -31.30
N ALA A 332 1.30 -6.60 -30.32
CA ALA A 332 1.52 -8.03 -30.48
C ALA A 332 0.75 -8.60 -31.69
N HIS A 333 1.09 -9.82 -32.10
CA HIS A 333 0.44 -10.55 -33.20
C HIS A 333 -0.98 -11.03 -32.86
N THR A 334 -1.58 -10.50 -31.81
CA THR A 334 -2.95 -10.76 -31.35
C THR A 334 -3.63 -9.43 -31.01
N ASP A 335 -4.94 -9.37 -31.24
CA ASP A 335 -5.76 -8.23 -30.82
C ASP A 335 -5.75 -8.11 -29.28
N GLY A 336 -5.74 -6.88 -28.76
CA GLY A 336 -5.72 -6.65 -27.32
C GLY A 336 -5.77 -5.18 -26.92
N TYR A 337 -5.90 -4.94 -25.63
CA TYR A 337 -5.83 -3.64 -24.98
C TYR A 337 -4.38 -3.30 -24.64
N LEU A 338 -3.96 -2.07 -24.94
CA LEU A 338 -2.63 -1.58 -24.63
C LEU A 338 -2.64 -0.63 -23.44
N TYR A 339 -1.61 -0.76 -22.62
CA TYR A 339 -1.36 0.09 -21.45
C TYR A 339 0.08 0.55 -21.51
N VAL A 340 0.30 1.86 -21.46
CA VAL A 340 1.59 2.50 -21.64
C VAL A 340 1.78 3.46 -20.50
N ASP A 341 2.74 3.14 -19.64
CA ASP A 341 3.03 3.88 -18.42
C ASP A 341 4.47 4.40 -18.47
N TYR A 342 4.67 5.61 -17.98
CA TYR A 342 5.97 6.27 -17.90
C TYR A 342 6.31 6.56 -16.44
N TYR A 343 7.39 5.93 -15.97
CA TYR A 343 7.86 6.03 -14.60
C TYR A 343 9.05 6.98 -14.53
N THR A 344 8.87 8.04 -13.76
CA THR A 344 9.83 9.11 -13.57
C THR A 344 10.85 8.79 -12.48
N VAL A 345 11.94 9.56 -12.44
CA VAL A 345 13.02 9.41 -11.44
C VAL A 345 12.58 9.80 -10.01
N ASP A 346 11.53 10.61 -9.87
CA ASP A 346 11.00 11.07 -8.58
C ASP A 346 10.01 10.09 -7.93
N GLY A 347 9.69 8.97 -8.58
CA GLY A 347 8.83 7.95 -7.98
C GLY A 347 7.37 7.95 -8.42
N SER A 348 7.05 8.68 -9.49
CA SER A 348 5.68 8.78 -10.01
C SER A 348 5.50 7.98 -11.29
N VAL A 349 4.23 7.73 -11.62
CA VAL A 349 3.82 7.11 -12.87
C VAL A 349 2.87 8.05 -13.60
N ILE A 350 3.07 8.16 -14.91
CA ILE A 350 2.22 8.89 -15.84
C ILE A 350 1.62 7.89 -16.82
N HIS A 351 0.30 7.89 -16.94
CA HIS A 351 -0.43 6.97 -17.81
C HIS A 351 -0.55 7.55 -19.23
N LEU A 352 0.40 7.18 -20.09
CA LEU A 352 0.48 7.68 -21.46
C LEU A 352 -0.59 7.10 -22.39
N TYR A 353 -1.07 5.89 -22.11
CA TYR A 353 -2.17 5.26 -22.84
C TYR A 353 -2.78 4.12 -21.99
N PRO A 354 -4.10 4.00 -21.82
CA PRO A 354 -5.12 4.93 -22.27
C PRO A 354 -5.21 6.19 -21.38
N ASN A 355 -5.57 7.33 -21.97
CA ASN A 355 -5.90 8.55 -21.23
C ASN A 355 -6.86 9.46 -22.02
N ARG A 356 -7.46 10.42 -21.32
CA ARG A 356 -8.46 11.36 -21.88
C ARG A 356 -7.95 12.24 -23.01
N ARG A 357 -6.63 12.48 -23.10
CA ARG A 357 -6.02 13.38 -24.08
C ARG A 357 -5.73 12.67 -25.41
N GLU A 358 -5.74 11.35 -25.42
CA GLU A 358 -5.62 10.55 -26.64
C GLU A 358 -7.01 10.06 -27.10
N PRO A 359 -7.60 10.69 -28.14
CA PRO A 359 -8.85 10.22 -28.71
C PRO A 359 -8.67 8.80 -29.25
N ASP A 360 -9.68 7.95 -29.03
CA ASP A 360 -9.67 6.51 -29.34
C ASP A 360 -8.71 5.66 -28.48
N SER A 361 -8.34 6.13 -27.29
CA SER A 361 -7.63 5.32 -26.30
C SER A 361 -8.56 4.34 -25.56
N GLY A 362 -8.02 3.24 -25.05
CA GLY A 362 -8.79 2.22 -24.29
C GLY A 362 -9.57 1.24 -25.17
N ARG A 363 -9.44 1.34 -26.50
CA ARG A 363 -10.02 0.40 -27.45
C ARG A 363 -9.17 -0.87 -27.59
N VAL A 364 -9.74 -1.86 -28.25
CA VAL A 364 -8.98 -2.99 -28.80
C VAL A 364 -8.10 -2.49 -29.95
N VAL A 365 -6.81 -2.75 -29.83
CA VAL A 365 -5.78 -2.50 -30.83
C VAL A 365 -5.56 -3.79 -31.62
N ARG A 366 -5.58 -3.71 -32.95
CA ARG A 366 -5.48 -4.89 -33.82
C ARG A 366 -4.06 -5.47 -33.81
N ALA A 367 -3.96 -6.76 -34.09
CA ALA A 367 -2.70 -7.45 -34.23
C ALA A 367 -1.73 -6.71 -35.18
N ALA A 368 -0.50 -6.50 -34.73
CA ALA A 368 0.56 -5.78 -35.47
C ALA A 368 0.24 -4.33 -35.88
N GLU A 369 -0.82 -3.73 -35.34
CA GLU A 369 -1.13 -2.32 -35.54
C GLU A 369 0.00 -1.43 -34.99
N GLN A 370 0.32 -0.35 -35.71
CA GLN A 370 1.38 0.58 -35.34
C GLN A 370 0.83 1.99 -35.18
N PHE A 371 1.20 2.64 -34.09
CA PHE A 371 0.83 4.03 -33.83
C PHE A 371 1.83 4.68 -32.87
N ASN A 372 1.81 6.01 -32.82
CA ASN A 372 2.65 6.78 -31.92
C ASN A 372 1.81 7.24 -30.73
N VAL A 373 2.32 7.00 -29.53
CA VAL A 373 1.78 7.52 -28.27
C VAL A 373 2.55 8.76 -27.88
N GLY A 374 1.83 9.80 -27.46
CA GLY A 374 2.38 11.11 -27.09
C GLY A 374 2.46 12.12 -28.24
N GLN A 375 2.15 11.71 -29.49
CA GLN A 375 2.20 12.62 -30.66
C GLN A 375 0.93 13.50 -30.79
N LYS A 376 -0.24 12.98 -30.41
CA LYS A 376 -1.54 13.62 -30.66
C LYS A 376 -2.01 14.56 -29.55
N SER A 377 -1.34 14.56 -28.39
CA SER A 377 -1.61 15.52 -27.31
C SER A 377 -1.05 16.90 -27.70
N ALA A 378 -1.88 17.95 -27.64
CA ALA A 378 -1.50 19.31 -28.06
C ALA A 378 -0.29 19.87 -27.28
N GLU A 379 -0.10 19.44 -26.04
CA GLU A 379 1.04 19.86 -25.19
C GLU A 379 2.23 18.90 -25.29
N GLY A 380 2.02 17.64 -25.69
CA GLY A 380 3.05 16.60 -25.71
C GLY A 380 3.65 16.34 -24.31
N TRP A 381 4.37 15.23 -24.16
CA TRP A 381 5.11 14.95 -22.92
C TRP A 381 6.50 15.54 -23.04
N ILE A 382 6.71 16.68 -22.39
CA ILE A 382 7.97 17.43 -22.48
C ILE A 382 8.88 17.00 -21.33
N VAL A 383 10.13 16.68 -21.66
CA VAL A 383 11.17 16.34 -20.67
C VAL A 383 11.47 17.55 -19.81
N GLY A 384 11.42 17.36 -18.49
CA GLY A 384 11.72 18.37 -17.49
C GLY A 384 12.37 17.76 -16.24
N PRO A 385 12.78 18.60 -15.27
CA PRO A 385 13.38 18.11 -14.04
C PRO A 385 12.36 17.38 -13.14
N PRO A 386 12.81 16.43 -12.28
CA PRO A 386 14.19 15.98 -12.12
C PRO A 386 14.66 15.06 -13.25
N PHE A 387 15.92 15.21 -13.66
CA PHE A 387 16.53 14.42 -14.73
C PHE A 387 17.16 13.14 -14.20
N GLY A 388 17.13 12.07 -14.99
CA GLY A 388 17.71 10.79 -14.59
C GLY A 388 17.35 9.66 -15.55
N GLN A 389 17.61 8.44 -15.09
CA GLN A 389 17.05 7.27 -15.77
C GLN A 389 15.54 7.25 -15.55
N GLU A 390 14.80 6.89 -16.58
CA GLU A 390 13.34 6.78 -16.59
C GLU A 390 12.93 5.50 -17.34
N LEU A 391 11.66 5.12 -17.22
CA LEU A 391 11.18 3.84 -17.76
C LEU A 391 9.80 3.98 -18.39
N ILE A 392 9.69 3.58 -19.65
CA ILE A 392 8.40 3.34 -20.31
C ILE A 392 8.10 1.86 -20.28
N THR A 393 6.89 1.49 -19.86
CA THR A 393 6.39 0.12 -19.97
C THR A 393 5.20 0.06 -20.90
N VAL A 394 5.06 -1.07 -21.59
CA VAL A 394 3.93 -1.39 -22.45
C VAL A 394 3.41 -2.76 -22.05
N ILE A 395 2.12 -2.85 -21.73
CA ILE A 395 1.43 -4.10 -21.44
C ILE A 395 0.35 -4.29 -22.49
N SER A 396 0.34 -5.46 -23.14
CA SER A 396 -0.73 -5.87 -24.04
C SER A 396 -1.53 -6.98 -23.39
N SER A 397 -2.82 -6.74 -23.18
CA SER A 397 -3.72 -7.65 -22.50
C SER A 397 -4.91 -8.02 -23.39
N PRO A 398 -5.32 -9.30 -23.47
CA PRO A 398 -6.48 -9.70 -24.28
C PRO A 398 -7.82 -9.24 -23.68
N THR A 399 -7.85 -8.90 -22.39
CA THR A 399 -9.02 -8.34 -21.70
C THR A 399 -8.64 -7.05 -20.97
N PRO A 400 -9.57 -6.13 -20.71
CA PRO A 400 -9.24 -4.91 -19.98
C PRO A 400 -8.62 -5.23 -18.61
N LEU A 401 -7.48 -4.61 -18.28
CA LEU A 401 -6.85 -4.77 -16.96
C LEU A 401 -7.68 -4.09 -15.88
N TYR A 402 -8.31 -2.96 -16.18
CA TYR A 402 -9.16 -2.22 -15.25
C TYR A 402 -10.32 -1.57 -15.99
N GLU A 403 -11.41 -1.32 -15.27
CA GLU A 403 -12.58 -0.57 -15.75
C GLU A 403 -12.49 0.88 -15.28
N GLY A 404 -12.79 1.83 -16.17
CA GLY A 404 -12.69 3.26 -15.88
C GLY A 404 -11.34 3.87 -16.25
N GLU A 405 -11.11 5.11 -15.80
CA GLU A 405 -9.93 5.91 -16.15
C GLU A 405 -9.05 6.08 -14.92
N LEU A 406 -7.75 5.78 -15.07
CA LEU A 406 -6.75 6.13 -14.07
C LEU A 406 -6.51 7.64 -14.09
N PRO A 407 -6.08 8.24 -12.96
CA PRO A 407 -5.48 9.57 -12.96
C PRO A 407 -4.38 9.64 -14.02
N GLU A 408 -4.15 10.80 -14.62
CA GLU A 408 -3.08 10.95 -15.62
C GLU A 408 -1.69 10.82 -14.98
N TYR A 409 -1.58 11.16 -13.70
CA TYR A 409 -0.38 11.11 -12.88
C TYR A 409 -0.76 10.61 -11.48
N GLU A 410 0.00 9.66 -10.95
CA GLU A 410 -0.10 9.21 -9.57
C GLU A 410 1.24 8.69 -9.03
N PRO A 411 1.42 8.56 -7.70
CA PRO A 411 2.61 7.94 -7.12
C PRO A 411 2.71 6.45 -7.52
N ALA A 412 3.89 5.99 -7.92
CA ALA A 412 4.08 4.59 -8.29
C ALA A 412 3.84 3.63 -7.10
N SER A 413 3.99 4.11 -5.87
CA SER A 413 3.67 3.36 -4.64
C SER A 413 2.18 3.03 -4.49
N SER A 414 1.30 3.85 -5.07
CA SER A 414 -0.14 3.63 -5.09
C SER A 414 -0.54 2.69 -6.23
N TYR A 415 0.08 2.86 -7.40
CA TYR A 415 -0.28 2.12 -8.61
C TYR A 415 0.28 0.69 -8.65
N LEU A 416 1.55 0.48 -8.27
CA LEU A 416 2.23 -0.82 -8.42
C LEU A 416 1.54 -1.99 -7.67
N PRO A 417 1.02 -1.83 -6.43
CA PRO A 417 0.26 -2.87 -5.76
C PRO A 417 -1.04 -3.25 -6.51
N GLN A 418 -1.70 -2.26 -7.11
CA GLN A 418 -2.90 -2.47 -7.91
C GLN A 418 -2.55 -3.22 -9.20
N LEU A 419 -1.54 -2.75 -9.94
CA LEU A 419 -1.07 -3.38 -11.17
C LEU A 419 -0.66 -4.84 -10.93
N ARG A 420 0.02 -5.15 -9.82
CA ARG A 420 0.35 -6.53 -9.43
C ARG A 420 -0.89 -7.41 -9.30
N THR A 421 -1.91 -6.91 -8.61
CA THR A 421 -3.17 -7.64 -8.42
C THR A 421 -3.86 -7.89 -9.76
N LEU A 422 -3.90 -6.89 -10.65
CA LEU A 422 -4.47 -7.02 -11.99
C LEU A 422 -3.74 -8.06 -12.83
N LEU A 423 -2.41 -8.04 -12.83
CA LEU A 423 -1.58 -9.00 -13.56
C LEU A 423 -1.66 -10.42 -13.00
N ASP A 424 -1.81 -10.58 -11.68
CA ASP A 424 -1.96 -11.89 -11.03
C ASP A 424 -3.22 -12.62 -11.52
N THR A 425 -4.32 -11.90 -11.74
CA THR A 425 -5.54 -12.49 -12.32
C THR A 425 -5.36 -13.05 -13.73
N GLN A 426 -4.36 -12.53 -14.46
CA GLN A 426 -4.08 -12.89 -15.85
C GLN A 426 -2.75 -13.66 -16.02
N ARG A 427 -2.12 -14.08 -14.92
CA ARG A 427 -0.76 -14.66 -14.92
C ARG A 427 -0.60 -15.86 -15.87
N ALA A 428 -1.62 -16.72 -15.94
CA ALA A 428 -1.63 -17.90 -16.79
C ALA A 428 -1.98 -17.61 -18.26
N ASN A 429 -2.38 -16.39 -18.61
CA ASN A 429 -2.81 -16.04 -19.96
C ASN A 429 -1.60 -15.89 -20.90
N PRO A 430 -1.45 -16.73 -21.93
CA PRO A 430 -0.31 -16.68 -22.84
C PRO A 430 -0.32 -15.44 -23.75
N ALA A 431 -1.48 -14.81 -23.95
CA ALA A 431 -1.60 -13.61 -24.78
C ALA A 431 -1.23 -12.30 -24.04
N LEU A 432 -1.12 -12.35 -22.70
CA LEU A 432 -0.62 -11.21 -21.93
C LEU A 432 0.87 -11.01 -22.20
N ALA A 433 1.24 -9.84 -22.66
CA ALA A 433 2.59 -9.49 -23.06
C ALA A 433 3.05 -8.19 -22.41
N ALA A 434 4.35 -8.05 -22.20
CA ALA A 434 4.94 -6.82 -21.70
C ALA A 434 6.23 -6.51 -22.44
N GLN A 435 6.54 -5.23 -22.58
CA GLN A 435 7.81 -4.72 -23.06
C GLN A 435 8.13 -3.44 -22.30
N PHE A 436 9.40 -3.11 -22.14
CA PHE A 436 9.80 -1.85 -21.53
C PHE A 436 11.02 -1.26 -22.21
N LEU A 437 11.19 0.04 -22.03
CA LEU A 437 12.22 0.88 -22.64
C LEU A 437 12.75 1.83 -21.57
N PHE A 438 14.05 1.74 -21.30
CA PHE A 438 14.73 2.72 -20.46
C PHE A 438 15.08 3.95 -21.26
N LEU A 439 14.96 5.10 -20.62
CA LEU A 439 15.33 6.41 -21.14
C LEU A 439 16.28 7.08 -20.15
N GLN A 440 17.10 8.00 -20.64
CA GLN A 440 17.95 8.85 -19.83
C GLN A 440 17.63 10.30 -20.17
N THR A 441 17.10 11.04 -19.21
CA THR A 441 16.83 12.48 -19.34
C THR A 441 18.00 13.29 -18.78
N GLU A 442 18.31 14.41 -19.42
CA GLU A 442 19.41 15.32 -19.08
C GLU A 442 18.98 16.80 -19.26
N PRO A 443 19.57 17.74 -18.49
CA PRO A 443 19.35 19.18 -18.73
C PRO A 443 19.73 19.58 -20.15
N ALA A 444 19.10 20.64 -20.68
CA ALA A 444 19.51 21.18 -21.98
C ALA A 444 20.99 21.62 -21.91
N SER A 445 21.82 21.17 -22.85
CA SER A 445 23.20 21.62 -22.95
C SER A 445 23.23 23.14 -23.18
N ALA A 446 23.94 23.88 -22.33
CA ALA A 446 24.10 25.32 -22.48
C ALA A 446 24.60 25.68 -23.89
N PRO A 447 24.07 26.73 -24.55
CA PRO A 447 24.57 27.14 -25.85
C PRO A 447 26.06 27.50 -25.73
N ALA A 448 26.89 26.96 -26.61
CA ALA A 448 28.32 27.27 -26.68
C ALA A 448 28.49 28.80 -26.74
N ALA A 449 29.29 29.35 -25.82
CA ALA A 449 29.59 30.77 -25.79
C ALA A 449 30.15 31.20 -27.16
N PRO A 450 29.66 32.30 -27.76
CA PRO A 450 30.21 32.78 -29.02
C PRO A 450 31.70 33.13 -28.83
N PRO A 451 32.56 32.85 -29.83
CA PRO A 451 33.98 33.13 -29.71
C PRO A 451 34.19 34.63 -29.45
N LEU A 452 34.97 34.93 -28.41
CA LEU A 452 35.39 36.28 -28.05
C LEU A 452 35.96 36.98 -29.30
N ALA A 453 35.27 38.02 -29.76
CA ALA A 453 35.75 38.87 -30.83
C ALA A 453 37.10 39.47 -30.42
N ALA A 454 38.12 39.29 -31.26
CA ALA A 454 39.44 39.85 -31.04
C ALA A 454 39.36 41.39 -30.94
N PRO A 455 40.13 42.03 -30.03
CA PRO A 455 40.11 43.48 -29.90
C PRO A 455 40.64 44.12 -31.18
N ALA A 456 39.84 45.02 -31.75
CA ALA A 456 40.25 45.86 -32.88
C ALA A 456 41.49 46.67 -32.47
N ARG A 457 42.54 46.58 -33.30
CA ARG A 457 43.73 47.42 -33.22
C ARG A 457 43.56 48.67 -34.06
#